data_AF-A0A970H1Z8-F1
#
_entry.id   AF-A0A970H1Z8-F1
#
_cell.length_a   1.000
_cell.length_b   1.000
_cell.length_c   1.000
_cell.angle_alpha   90.00
_cell.angle_beta   90.00
_cell.angle_gamma   90.00
#
_symmetry.space_group_name_H-M   'P 1'
#
loop_
_entity.id
_entity.type
_entity.pdbx_description
1 polymer ?
#
loop_
_entity_poly.entity_id
_entity_poly.type
_entity_poly.pdbx_seq_one_letter_code
_entity_poly.pdbx_strand_id
1 'polypeptide(L)'
;MMIKIIVVFAVTAFLVFFPEIFPRCEYCRKIKPRRLFQFHKSISLKLTYKGNLSLCKKCCKKYNFTSLDRFRKHMRVEKRMEYTVRYNL
;
A
#
# COMPACT_ATOMS: atom_id res chain seq x y z
N MET A 1 -30.37 11.44 21.47
CA MET A 1 -29.47 10.30 21.73
C MET A 1 -29.19 9.48 20.47
N MET A 2 -30.20 9.13 19.68
CA MET A 2 -30.05 8.36 18.43
C MET A 2 -29.13 8.99 17.37
N ILE A 3 -29.19 10.31 17.18
CA ILE A 3 -28.35 11.02 16.19
C ILE A 3 -26.85 10.86 16.52
N LYS A 4 -26.46 10.92 17.80
CA LYS A 4 -25.06 10.76 18.21
C LYS A 4 -24.54 9.34 17.89
N ILE A 5 -25.37 8.32 18.08
CA ILE A 5 -25.03 6.92 17.78
C ILE A 5 -24.84 6.73 16.28
N ILE A 6 -25.72 7.30 15.45
CA ILE A 6 -25.61 7.25 13.98
C ILE A 6 -24.32 7.92 13.51
N VAL A 7 -23.99 9.10 14.06
CA VAL A 7 -22.75 9.82 13.72
C VAL A 7 -21.52 9.00 14.10
N VAL A 8 -21.49 8.42 15.31
CA VAL A 8 -20.38 7.57 15.75
C VAL A 8 -20.23 6.36 14.83
N PHE A 9 -21.33 5.68 14.51
CA PHE A 9 -21.32 4.52 13.62
C PHE A 9 -20.80 4.88 12.21
N ALA A 10 -21.27 5.98 11.64
CA ALA A 10 -20.83 6.47 10.34
C ALA A 10 -19.32 6.80 10.32
N VAL A 11 -18.80 7.45 11.36
CA VAL A 11 -17.37 7.76 11.49
C VAL A 11 -16.55 6.48 11.62
N THR A 12 -16.98 5.52 12.45
CA THR A 12 -16.28 4.24 12.59
C THR A 12 -16.26 3.44 11.28
N ALA A 13 -17.38 3.37 10.57
CA ALA A 13 -17.44 2.74 9.25
C ALA A 13 -16.48 3.44 8.27
N PHE A 14 -16.49 4.78 8.23
CA PHE A 14 -15.59 5.54 7.38
C PHE A 14 -14.12 5.23 7.66
N LEU A 15 -13.71 5.18 8.94
CA LEU A 15 -12.33 4.85 9.32
C LEU A 15 -11.92 3.43 8.92
N VAL A 16 -12.83 2.46 9.06
CA VAL A 16 -12.58 1.06 8.68
C VAL A 16 -12.43 0.90 7.16
N PHE A 17 -13.27 1.59 6.37
CA PHE A 17 -13.24 1.49 4.91
C PHE A 17 -12.25 2.46 4.25
N PHE A 18 -11.76 3.48 4.96
CA PHE A 18 -10.78 4.45 4.47
C PHE A 18 -9.55 3.80 3.79
N PRO A 19 -8.85 2.81 4.40
CA PRO A 19 -7.68 2.17 3.77
C PRO A 19 -8.01 1.38 2.50
N GLU A 20 -9.26 0.95 2.34
CA GLU A 20 -9.76 0.19 1.20
C GLU A 20 -10.14 1.13 0.04
N ILE A 21 -10.70 2.31 0.35
CA ILE A 21 -11.10 3.34 -0.62
C ILE A 21 -9.89 4.16 -1.08
N PHE A 22 -9.01 4.49 -0.14
CA PHE A 22 -7.81 5.29 -0.34
C PHE A 22 -6.55 4.52 0.04
N PRO A 23 -6.20 3.46 -0.71
CA PRO A 23 -4.98 2.73 -0.42
C PRO A 23 -3.73 3.60 -0.64
N ARG A 24 -2.67 3.27 0.09
CA ARG A 24 -1.36 3.88 -0.04
C ARG A 24 -0.51 3.09 -1.02
N CYS A 25 0.15 3.77 -1.95
CA CYS A 25 1.07 3.12 -2.87
C CYS A 25 2.39 2.79 -2.18
N GLU A 26 2.83 1.53 -2.26
CA GLU A 26 4.05 1.06 -1.59
C GLU A 26 5.31 1.76 -2.14
N TYR A 27 5.33 2.04 -3.44
CA TYR A 27 6.49 2.66 -4.09
C TYR A 27 6.55 4.18 -3.83
N CYS A 28 5.52 4.92 -4.25
CA CYS A 28 5.54 6.39 -4.13
C CYS A 28 5.04 6.91 -2.77
N ARG A 29 4.57 6.03 -1.87
CA ARG A 29 4.02 6.34 -0.54
C ARG A 29 2.85 7.35 -0.50
N LYS A 30 2.27 7.68 -1.66
CA LYS A 30 1.10 8.57 -1.77
C LYS A 30 -0.21 7.81 -1.62
N ILE A 31 -1.14 8.39 -0.86
CA ILE A 31 -2.54 7.95 -0.75
C ILE A 31 -3.28 8.39 -2.02
N LYS A 32 -4.03 7.48 -2.65
CA LYS A 32 -4.77 7.77 -3.88
C LYS A 32 -6.11 7.03 -3.88
N PRO A 33 -7.10 7.47 -4.66
CA PRO A 33 -8.32 6.69 -4.87
C PRO A 33 -8.01 5.31 -5.43
N ARG A 34 -8.73 4.26 -4.97
CA ARG A 34 -8.58 2.87 -5.43
C ARG A 34 -8.54 2.72 -6.96
N ARG A 35 -9.28 3.55 -7.70
CA ARG A 35 -9.32 3.54 -9.19
C ARG A 35 -7.96 3.80 -9.86
N LEU A 36 -7.04 4.48 -9.17
CA LEU A 36 -5.69 4.79 -9.64
C LEU A 36 -4.67 3.69 -9.34
N PHE A 37 -5.09 2.60 -8.72
CA PHE A 37 -4.26 1.43 -8.46
C PHE A 37 -4.42 0.39 -9.57
N GLN A 38 -3.30 -0.24 -9.92
CA GLN A 38 -3.28 -1.37 -10.85
C GLN A 38 -3.27 -2.69 -10.09
N PHE A 39 -2.52 -2.74 -9.00
CA PHE A 39 -2.48 -3.88 -8.11
C PHE A 39 -2.88 -3.40 -6.72
N HIS A 40 -3.82 -4.10 -6.11
CA HIS A 40 -4.17 -3.94 -4.71
C HIS A 40 -4.38 -5.34 -4.16
N LYS A 41 -3.49 -5.76 -3.26
CA LYS A 41 -3.57 -7.06 -2.59
C LYS A 41 -3.58 -6.80 -1.09
N SER A 42 -4.74 -7.03 -0.47
CA SER A 42 -4.82 -7.22 0.97
C SER A 42 -4.03 -8.48 1.29
N ILE A 43 -2.87 -8.31 1.92
CA ILE A 43 -2.13 -9.45 2.45
C ILE A 43 -2.86 -9.77 3.75
N SER A 44 -3.52 -10.93 3.80
CA SER A 44 -4.21 -11.41 4.98
C SER A 44 -3.30 -11.29 6.21
N LEU A 45 -3.92 -11.05 7.37
CA LEU A 45 -3.38 -10.93 8.73
C LEU A 45 -2.43 -12.08 9.15
N LYS A 46 -1.38 -12.37 8.39
CA LYS A 46 -0.22 -13.06 8.92
C LYS A 46 0.50 -12.05 9.78
N LEU A 47 0.65 -12.40 11.06
CA LEU A 47 1.39 -11.69 12.12
C LEU A 47 2.80 -11.22 11.70
N THR A 48 3.30 -11.67 10.56
CA THR A 48 4.54 -11.23 9.91
C THR A 48 4.34 -9.99 9.03
N TYR A 49 4.00 -8.86 9.66
CA TYR A 49 4.46 -7.51 9.33
C TYR A 49 4.49 -7.01 7.85
N LYS A 50 3.52 -7.38 6.99
CA LYS A 50 3.34 -6.66 5.72
C LYS A 50 1.87 -6.40 5.45
N GLY A 51 1.48 -5.15 5.68
CA GLY A 51 0.14 -4.64 5.39
C GLY A 51 -0.21 -4.67 3.91
N ASN A 52 -1.38 -4.10 3.59
CA ASN A 52 -1.95 -4.03 2.25
C ASN A 52 -0.93 -3.53 1.23
N LEU A 53 -0.59 -4.37 0.24
CA LEU A 53 0.37 -4.01 -0.79
C LEU A 53 -0.38 -3.47 -2.01
N SER A 54 -0.20 -2.18 -2.28
CA SER A 54 -0.89 -1.48 -3.35
C SER A 54 0.09 -0.76 -4.26
N LEU A 55 -0.08 -0.88 -5.58
CA LEU A 55 0.74 -0.19 -6.57
C LEU A 55 -0.11 0.65 -7.52
N CYS A 56 0.30 1.93 -7.63
CA CYS A 56 -0.39 2.90 -8.45
C CYS A 56 -0.12 2.67 -9.94
N LYS A 57 -1.10 2.87 -10.83
CA LYS A 57 -0.95 2.74 -12.29
C LYS A 57 0.22 3.56 -12.83
N LYS A 58 0.38 4.80 -12.35
CA LYS A 58 1.51 5.68 -12.72
C LYS A 58 2.87 5.08 -12.36
N CYS A 59 2.95 4.42 -11.21
CA CYS A 59 4.15 3.78 -10.68
C CYS A 59 4.46 2.51 -11.48
N CYS A 60 3.44 1.68 -11.71
CA CYS A 60 3.56 0.47 -12.52
C CYS A 60 4.01 0.78 -13.95
N LYS A 61 3.44 1.82 -14.57
CA LYS A 61 3.85 2.26 -15.92
C LYS A 61 5.27 2.82 -15.95
N LYS A 62 5.65 3.65 -14.96
CA LYS A 62 6.99 4.28 -14.93
C LYS A 62 8.13 3.27 -14.76
N TYR A 63 7.93 2.23 -13.93
CA TYR A 63 8.97 1.24 -13.60
C TYR A 63 8.69 -0.14 -14.20
N ASN A 64 7.74 -0.24 -15.14
CA ASN A 64 7.32 -1.49 -15.78
C ASN A 64 7.02 -2.63 -14.80
N PHE A 65 6.34 -2.33 -13.68
CA PHE A 65 5.87 -3.35 -12.76
C PHE A 65 4.66 -4.07 -13.38
N THR A 66 4.91 -5.23 -13.98
CA THR A 66 3.88 -6.08 -14.59
C THR A 66 3.25 -7.05 -13.59
N SER A 67 3.88 -7.26 -12.43
CA SER A 67 3.37 -8.12 -11.37
C SER A 67 3.87 -7.67 -9.99
N LEU A 68 3.17 -8.09 -8.94
CA LEU A 68 3.61 -7.87 -7.56
C LEU A 68 4.95 -8.56 -7.27
N ASP A 69 5.25 -9.70 -7.90
CA ASP A 69 6.52 -10.39 -7.73
C ASP A 69 7.69 -9.64 -8.35
N ARG A 70 7.47 -9.01 -9.51
CA ARG A 70 8.48 -8.15 -10.14
C ARG A 70 8.79 -6.94 -9.25
N PHE A 71 7.75 -6.33 -8.67
CA PHE A 71 7.93 -5.27 -7.67
C PHE A 71 8.70 -5.74 -6.43
N ARG A 72 8.37 -6.92 -5.87
CA ARG A 72 9.09 -7.50 -4.73
C ARG A 72 10.55 -7.81 -5.05
N LYS A 73 10.85 -8.27 -6.27
CA LYS A 73 12.24 -8.45 -6.73
C LYS A 73 12.98 -7.11 -6.77
N HIS A 74 12.37 -6.07 -7.36
CA HIS A 74 12.95 -4.73 -7.39
C HIS A 74 13.28 -4.19 -5.99
N MET A 75 12.31 -4.23 -5.07
CA MET A 75 12.50 -3.79 -3.68
C MET A 75 13.59 -4.57 -2.94
N ARG A 76 13.80 -5.85 -3.25
CA ARG A 76 14.88 -6.66 -2.66
C ARG A 76 16.26 -6.23 -3.16
N VAL A 77 16.37 -5.92 -4.45
CA VAL A 77 17.62 -5.43 -5.06
C VAL A 77 17.98 -4.05 -4.50
N GLU A 78 17.00 -3.14 -4.46
CA GLU A 78 17.15 -1.79 -3.92
C GLU A 78 17.61 -1.82 -2.45
N LYS A 79 16.95 -2.63 -1.61
CA LYS A 79 17.40 -2.83 -0.21
C LYS A 79 18.80 -3.44 -0.08
N ARG A 80 19.16 -4.37 -0.97
CA ARG A 80 20.50 -4.97 -0.95
C ARG A 80 21.55 -3.91 -1.31
N MET A 81 21.28 -3.07 -2.31
CA MET A 81 22.16 -1.96 -2.68
C MET A 81 22.29 -0.95 -1.54
N GLU A 82 21.18 -0.54 -0.92
CA GLU A 82 21.21 0.35 0.26
C GLU A 82 22.07 -0.22 1.39
N TYR A 83 21.96 -1.53 1.66
CA TYR A 83 22.78 -2.19 2.67
C TYR A 83 24.27 -2.21 2.27
N THR A 84 24.59 -2.61 1.04
CA THR A 84 25.98 -2.63 0.55
C THR A 84 26.61 -1.24 0.62
N VAL A 85 25.91 -0.19 0.17
CA VAL A 85 26.42 1.19 0.21
C VAL A 85 26.60 1.67 1.65
N ARG A 86 25.75 1.26 2.58
CA ARG A 86 25.82 1.73 3.98
C ARG A 86 26.86 1.04 4.84
N TYR A 87 27.30 -0.16 4.47
CA TYR A 87 28.23 -0.98 5.26
C TYR A 87 29.58 -1.27 4.59
N ASN A 88 29.78 -0.93 3.31
CA ASN A 88 31.07 -0.99 2.61
C ASN A 88 31.68 0.41 2.35
N LEU A 89 31.23 1.42 3.10
CA LEU A 89 31.78 2.78 3.19
C LEU A 89 32.17 3.03 4.64
#